data_AF-A0A970K4J8-F1
#
_entry.id   AF-A0A970K4J8-F1
#
_cell.length_a   1.000
_cell.length_b   1.000
_cell.length_c   1.000
_cell.angle_alpha   90.00
_cell.angle_beta   90.00
_cell.angle_gamma   90.00
#
_symmetry.space_group_name_H-M   'P 1'
#
loop_
_entity.id
_entity.type
_entity.pdbx_description
1 polymer ?
#
loop_
_entity_poly.entity_id
_entity_poly.type
_entity_poly.pdbx_seq_one_letter_code
_entity_poly.pdbx_strand_id
1 'polypeptide(L)'
;RHRESQSEILLVHGHQADCFNYCFWRLSRFLVRYFWKPLETIVVRDPTSAAKNYKKRITIEKKLIKWVEEKNRMLIAGHTHRPVFPSEGEPPYFNDGSCVHPRSITCIEIEDGEIRLVKWGYFIKKSGAVYAGRQLLDTPRSLPCV
;
A
#
# COMPACT_ATOMS: atom_id res chain seq x y z
N ARG A 1 16.03 12.55 0.51
CA ARG A 1 16.92 12.69 -0.67
C ARG A 1 18.15 11.84 -0.43
N HIS A 2 18.47 10.92 -1.34
CA HIS A 2 19.65 10.06 -1.24
C HIS A 2 20.92 10.88 -1.55
N ARG A 3 22.02 10.64 -0.83
CA ARG A 3 23.25 11.47 -0.93
C ARG A 3 23.99 11.27 -2.24
N GLU A 4 24.06 10.04 -2.75
CA GLU A 4 24.87 9.72 -3.92
C GLU A 4 24.07 9.93 -5.21
N SER A 5 22.92 9.26 -5.32
CA SER A 5 22.07 9.30 -6.51
C SER A 5 21.18 10.55 -6.62
N GLN A 6 21.18 11.42 -5.62
CA GLN A 6 20.32 12.61 -5.50
C GLN A 6 18.80 12.33 -5.57
N SER A 7 18.40 11.06 -5.59
CA SER A 7 17.01 10.64 -5.73
C SER A 7 16.15 11.11 -4.57
N GLU A 8 14.96 11.56 -4.90
CA GLU A 8 13.94 11.92 -3.92
C GLU A 8 12.84 10.87 -3.91
N ILE A 9 12.54 10.38 -2.71
CA ILE A 9 11.49 9.40 -2.47
C ILE A 9 10.38 10.13 -1.74
N LEU A 10 9.18 10.16 -2.31
CA LEU A 10 8.01 10.66 -1.63
C LEU A 10 7.33 9.50 -0.88
N LEU A 11 7.10 9.70 0.42
CA LEU A 11 6.39 8.75 1.28
C LEU A 11 4.99 9.29 1.56
N VAL A 12 3.97 8.50 1.23
CA VAL A 12 2.57 8.81 1.54
C VAL A 12 1.90 7.61 2.18
N HIS A 13 0.81 7.85 2.92
CA HIS A 13 0.01 6.74 3.43
C HIS A 13 -0.81 6.08 2.30
N GLY A 14 -1.27 6.86 1.31
CA GLY A 14 -2.09 6.40 0.18
C GLY A 14 -3.54 6.88 0.26
N HIS A 15 -4.06 7.11 1.47
CA HIS A 15 -5.38 7.73 1.70
C HIS A 15 -5.50 9.14 1.07
N GLN A 16 -4.39 9.84 0.85
CA GLN A 16 -4.36 11.16 0.20
C GLN A 16 -5.02 11.16 -1.20
N ALA A 17 -5.05 10.00 -1.88
CA ALA A 17 -5.73 9.83 -3.17
C ALA A 17 -7.25 9.53 -3.06
N ASP A 18 -7.77 9.30 -1.84
CA ASP A 18 -9.19 9.06 -1.54
C ASP A 18 -9.86 10.32 -0.96
N CYS A 19 -9.81 11.42 -1.71
CA CYS A 19 -10.35 12.72 -1.29
C CYS A 19 -11.88 12.71 -1.04
N PHE A 20 -12.63 11.81 -1.68
CA PHE A 20 -14.10 11.80 -1.62
C PHE A 20 -14.66 11.52 -0.22
N ASN A 21 -14.02 10.63 0.54
CA ASN A 21 -14.45 10.32 1.91
C ASN A 21 -14.06 11.43 2.90
N TYR A 22 -13.01 12.19 2.59
CA TYR A 22 -12.52 13.29 3.43
C TYR A 22 -13.35 14.56 3.25
N CYS A 23 -13.81 14.89 2.04
CA CYS A 23 -14.60 16.11 1.80
C CYS A 23 -16.07 16.00 2.25
N PHE A 24 -16.69 14.82 2.17
CA PHE A 24 -18.12 14.64 2.46
C PHE A 24 -18.43 13.96 3.79
N TRP A 25 -17.47 13.89 4.72
CA TRP A 25 -17.64 13.19 5.99
C TRP A 25 -18.85 13.68 6.82
N ARG A 26 -19.18 14.98 6.76
CA ARG A 26 -20.34 15.56 7.47
C ARG A 26 -21.67 15.09 6.87
N LEU A 27 -21.74 14.99 5.54
CA LEU A 27 -22.92 14.52 4.82
C LEU A 27 -23.10 13.01 4.98
N SER A 28 -22.02 12.24 4.87
CA SER A 28 -22.06 10.80 5.18
C SER A 28 -22.46 10.54 6.64
N ARG A 29 -21.94 11.30 7.60
CA ARG A 29 -22.33 11.17 9.02
C ARG A 29 -23.82 11.46 9.24
N PHE A 30 -24.35 12.47 8.55
CA PHE A 30 -25.78 12.80 8.60
C PHE A 30 -26.63 11.66 8.02
N LEU A 31 -26.30 11.18 6.81
CA LEU A 31 -27.03 10.09 6.17
C LEU A 31 -26.98 8.78 6.97
N VAL A 32 -25.82 8.45 7.55
CA VAL A 32 -25.67 7.26 8.40
C VAL A 32 -26.51 7.36 9.67
N ARG A 33 -26.51 8.52 10.32
CA ARG A 33 -27.20 8.71 11.61
C ARG A 33 -28.73 8.74 11.48
N TYR A 34 -29.25 9.37 10.43
CA TYR A 34 -30.69 9.61 10.28
C TYR A 34 -31.40 8.65 9.32
N PHE A 35 -30.68 8.08 8.35
CA PHE A 35 -31.26 7.18 7.36
C PHE A 35 -30.75 5.73 7.50
N TRP A 36 -29.44 5.53 7.65
CA TRP A 36 -28.88 4.16 7.67
C TRP A 36 -29.16 3.40 8.97
N LYS A 37 -29.02 4.02 10.14
CA LYS A 37 -29.30 3.41 11.46
C LYS A 37 -30.70 2.78 11.58
N PRO A 38 -31.80 3.45 11.18
CA PRO A 38 -33.12 2.82 11.17
C PRO A 38 -33.29 1.72 10.09
N LEU A 39 -32.63 1.84 8.94
CA LEU A 39 -32.65 0.82 7.87
C LEU A 39 -31.89 -0.47 8.23
N GLU A 40 -30.74 -0.34 8.88
CA GLU A 40 -29.89 -1.44 9.37
C GLU A 40 -30.62 -2.35 10.37
N THR A 41 -31.61 -1.79 11.08
CA THR A 41 -32.46 -2.53 12.04
C THR A 41 -33.53 -3.39 11.36
N ILE A 42 -33.90 -3.07 10.10
CA ILE A 42 -35.05 -3.67 9.42
C ILE A 42 -34.61 -4.83 8.51
N VAL A 43 -33.60 -4.63 7.64
CA VAL A 43 -33.05 -5.67 6.74
C VAL A 43 -31.67 -5.19 6.25
N VAL A 44 -30.70 -6.11 6.08
CA VAL A 44 -29.45 -6.02 5.26
C VAL A 44 -28.15 -6.17 6.07
N ARG A 45 -27.40 -7.24 5.77
CA ARG A 45 -26.00 -7.44 6.18
C ARG A 45 -25.11 -6.39 5.51
N ASP A 46 -24.28 -5.72 6.30
CA ASP A 46 -23.44 -4.58 5.95
C ASP A 46 -22.72 -4.70 4.57
N PRO A 47 -23.12 -3.89 3.56
CA PRO A 47 -22.48 -3.86 2.24
C PRO A 47 -21.21 -3.01 2.21
N THR A 48 -20.85 -2.31 3.29
CA THR A 48 -19.71 -1.38 3.34
C THR A 48 -18.37 -2.04 3.68
N SER A 49 -18.32 -3.36 3.81
CA SER A 49 -17.09 -4.11 4.08
C SER A 49 -15.95 -3.68 3.14
N ALA A 50 -14.95 -3.00 3.72
CA ALA A 50 -13.78 -2.48 3.03
C ALA A 50 -12.99 -3.56 2.25
N ALA A 51 -13.23 -4.84 2.57
CA ALA A 51 -12.69 -5.99 1.86
C ALA A 51 -13.23 -6.15 0.42
N LYS A 52 -14.46 -5.66 0.10
CA LYS A 52 -15.09 -5.83 -1.22
C LYS A 52 -14.87 -4.70 -2.22
N ASN A 53 -14.34 -3.54 -1.80
CA ASN A 53 -14.17 -2.37 -2.66
C ASN A 53 -12.88 -2.40 -3.52
N TYR A 54 -12.64 -3.52 -4.22
CA TYR A 54 -11.49 -3.71 -5.11
C TYR A 54 -11.38 -2.63 -6.20
N LYS A 55 -12.52 -2.20 -6.77
CA LYS A 55 -12.59 -1.13 -7.78
C LYS A 55 -12.05 0.21 -7.26
N LYS A 56 -12.29 0.53 -5.99
CA LYS A 56 -11.83 1.78 -5.36
C LYS A 56 -10.31 1.78 -5.19
N ARG A 57 -9.74 0.65 -4.73
CA ARG A 57 -8.30 0.45 -4.59
C ARG A 57 -7.57 0.61 -5.93
N ILE A 58 -8.07 -0.03 -6.98
CA ILE A 58 -7.52 0.12 -8.35
C ILE A 58 -7.56 1.59 -8.79
N THR A 59 -8.66 2.30 -8.53
CA THR A 59 -8.79 3.70 -8.92
C THR A 59 -7.79 4.59 -8.18
N ILE A 60 -7.54 4.32 -6.90
CA ILE A 60 -6.54 5.01 -6.09
C ILE A 60 -5.13 4.72 -6.63
N GLU A 61 -4.78 3.45 -6.85
CA GLU A 61 -3.47 3.05 -7.40
C GLU A 61 -3.22 3.69 -8.77
N LYS A 62 -4.20 3.69 -9.67
CA LYS A 62 -4.09 4.35 -10.98
C LYS A 62 -3.80 5.85 -10.87
N LYS A 63 -4.41 6.55 -9.91
CA LYS A 63 -4.14 7.99 -9.68
C LYS A 63 -2.73 8.22 -9.16
N LEU A 64 -2.25 7.37 -8.26
CA LEU A 64 -0.89 7.45 -7.72
C LEU A 64 0.14 7.18 -8.82
N ILE A 65 -0.08 6.15 -9.65
CA ILE A 65 0.77 5.84 -10.81
C ILE A 65 0.80 7.02 -11.79
N LYS A 66 -0.36 7.58 -12.16
CA LYS A 66 -0.44 8.74 -13.06
C LYS A 66 0.33 9.95 -12.51
N TRP A 67 0.24 10.19 -11.19
CA TRP A 67 0.99 11.26 -10.56
C TRP A 67 2.51 11.02 -10.61
N VAL A 68 2.96 9.78 -10.42
CA VAL A 68 4.37 9.38 -10.54
C VAL A 68 4.88 9.62 -11.96
N GLU A 69 4.09 9.26 -12.97
CA GLU A 69 4.41 9.53 -14.39
C GLU A 69 4.52 11.03 -14.67
N GLU A 70 3.56 11.84 -14.17
CA GLU A 70 3.54 13.29 -14.39
C GLU A 70 4.67 14.03 -13.67
N LYS A 71 5.08 13.56 -12.48
CA LYS A 71 6.12 14.21 -11.66
C LYS A 71 7.50 13.59 -11.81
N ASN A 72 7.61 12.47 -12.52
CA ASN A 72 8.82 11.68 -12.68
C ASN A 72 9.57 11.46 -11.34
N ARG A 73 8.80 11.09 -10.30
CA ARG A 73 9.29 10.98 -8.91
C ARG A 73 8.88 9.66 -8.31
N MET A 74 9.81 9.03 -7.59
CA MET A 74 9.53 7.80 -6.85
C MET A 74 8.51 8.05 -5.74
N LEU A 75 7.52 7.17 -5.66
CA LEU A 75 6.46 7.23 -4.65
C LEU A 75 6.36 5.89 -3.93
N ILE A 76 6.39 5.94 -2.61
CA ILE A 76 6.07 4.81 -1.74
C ILE A 76 4.76 5.11 -1.04
N ALA A 77 3.78 4.24 -1.19
CA ALA A 77 2.47 4.35 -0.56
C ALA A 77 2.11 3.08 0.24
N GLY A 78 1.09 3.18 1.11
CA GLY A 78 0.45 2.05 1.75
C GLY A 78 -1.05 2.01 1.43
N HIS A 79 -1.88 1.69 2.42
CA HIS A 79 -3.35 1.83 2.42
C HIS A 79 -4.17 0.83 1.60
N THR A 80 -3.72 0.35 0.44
CA THR A 80 -4.50 -0.63 -0.35
C THR A 80 -4.36 -2.07 0.15
N HIS A 81 -3.41 -2.31 1.07
CA HIS A 81 -3.00 -3.62 1.59
C HIS A 81 -2.50 -4.58 0.49
N ARG A 82 -2.21 -4.07 -0.71
CA ARG A 82 -1.71 -4.83 -1.85
C ARG A 82 -0.25 -4.46 -2.09
N PRO A 83 0.70 -5.40 -1.97
CA PRO A 83 2.07 -5.11 -2.32
C PRO A 83 2.17 -4.80 -3.82
N VAL A 84 2.90 -3.74 -4.16
CA VAL A 84 3.19 -3.34 -5.53
C VAL A 84 4.67 -3.04 -5.61
N PHE A 85 5.35 -3.72 -6.52
CA PHE A 85 6.76 -3.48 -6.81
C PHE A 85 6.90 -3.43 -8.34
N PRO A 86 7.19 -2.25 -8.92
CA PRO A 86 7.19 -2.05 -10.36
C PRO A 86 8.48 -2.61 -10.98
N SER A 87 8.34 -3.22 -12.17
CA SER A 87 9.46 -3.72 -12.96
C SER A 87 10.31 -2.57 -13.50
N GLU A 88 11.50 -2.88 -14.01
CA GLU A 88 12.30 -1.89 -14.75
C GLU A 88 11.53 -1.35 -15.96
N GLY A 89 11.55 -0.03 -16.15
CA GLY A 89 10.77 0.66 -17.19
C GLY A 89 9.34 1.03 -16.77
N GLU A 90 8.81 0.48 -15.68
CA GLU A 90 7.52 0.90 -15.14
C GLU A 90 7.65 2.13 -14.22
N PRO A 91 6.57 2.93 -14.06
CA PRO A 91 6.56 4.08 -13.15
C PRO A 91 6.98 3.65 -11.72
N PRO A 92 7.90 4.37 -11.06
CA PRO A 92 8.44 4.00 -9.74
C PRO A 92 7.44 4.22 -8.58
N TYR A 93 6.32 3.52 -8.63
CA TYR A 93 5.30 3.45 -7.59
C TYR A 93 5.40 2.14 -6.81
N PHE A 94 5.72 2.24 -5.53
CA PHE A 94 5.89 1.10 -4.63
C PHE A 94 4.80 1.08 -3.57
N ASN A 95 4.37 -0.12 -3.16
CA ASN A 95 3.47 -0.35 -2.05
C ASN A 95 3.95 -1.52 -1.20
N ASP A 96 4.10 -1.29 0.11
CA ASP A 96 4.58 -2.27 1.08
C ASP A 96 3.51 -3.30 1.51
N GLY A 97 2.27 -3.11 1.04
CA GLY A 97 1.17 -4.05 1.22
C GLY A 97 0.49 -3.90 2.57
N SER A 98 0.21 -5.02 3.24
CA SER A 98 -0.56 -5.00 4.49
C SER A 98 0.28 -4.75 5.73
N CYS A 99 1.62 -4.80 5.59
CA CYS A 99 2.65 -4.69 6.62
C CYS A 99 2.59 -5.75 7.74
N VAL A 100 1.41 -6.30 8.03
CA VAL A 100 1.12 -7.26 9.08
C VAL A 100 0.27 -8.38 8.51
N HIS A 101 0.78 -9.60 8.67
CA HIS A 101 0.08 -10.86 8.40
C HIS A 101 0.23 -11.76 9.64
N PRO A 102 -0.62 -12.79 9.82
CA PRO A 102 -0.64 -13.61 11.04
C PRO A 102 0.71 -14.24 11.47
N ARG A 103 1.69 -14.38 10.56
CA ARG A 103 3.01 -14.96 10.83
C ARG A 103 4.17 -14.23 10.13
N SER A 104 3.91 -13.04 9.60
CA SER A 104 4.92 -12.31 8.84
C SER A 104 4.58 -10.84 8.73
N ILE A 105 5.59 -10.03 8.52
CA ILE A 105 5.47 -8.62 8.13
C ILE A 105 6.00 -8.46 6.70
N THR A 106 5.38 -7.57 5.93
CA THR A 106 5.93 -7.10 4.67
C THR A 106 6.45 -5.70 4.85
N CYS A 107 7.58 -5.37 4.22
CA CYS A 107 8.11 -4.03 4.27
C CYS A 107 8.98 -3.73 3.04
N ILE A 108 9.24 -2.45 2.83
CA ILE A 108 10.23 -1.98 1.88
C ILE A 108 11.52 -1.73 2.64
N GLU A 109 12.60 -2.37 2.20
CA GLU A 109 13.96 -2.11 2.67
C GLU A 109 14.67 -1.22 1.66
N ILE A 110 15.36 -0.18 2.15
CA ILE A 110 16.19 0.70 1.33
C ILE A 110 17.57 0.73 1.96
N GLU A 111 18.56 0.21 1.24
CA GLU A 111 19.92 0.02 1.73
C GLU A 111 20.89 0.00 0.54
N ASP A 112 22.07 0.60 0.70
CA ASP A 112 23.15 0.64 -0.31
C ASP A 112 22.68 1.08 -1.70
N GLY A 113 21.80 2.07 -1.75
CA GLY A 113 21.27 2.58 -3.01
C GLY A 113 20.28 1.63 -3.71
N GLU A 114 19.81 0.58 -3.05
CA GLU A 114 18.78 -0.34 -3.56
C GLU A 114 17.48 -0.26 -2.76
N ILE A 115 16.36 -0.52 -3.43
CA ILE A 115 15.03 -0.69 -2.85
C ILE A 115 14.57 -2.14 -3.06
N ARG A 116 13.99 -2.74 -2.01
CA ARG A 116 13.60 -4.16 -2.00
C ARG A 116 12.24 -4.32 -1.30
N LEU A 117 11.35 -5.12 -1.87
CA LEU A 117 10.15 -5.58 -1.18
C LEU A 117 10.45 -6.92 -0.50
N VAL A 118 10.29 -6.96 0.83
CA VAL A 118 10.64 -8.12 1.64
C VAL A 118 9.48 -8.57 2.50
N LYS A 119 9.59 -9.83 2.92
CA LYS A 119 8.75 -10.46 3.93
C LYS A 119 9.63 -11.02 5.03
N TRP A 120 9.43 -10.52 6.24
CA TRP A 120 10.01 -11.09 7.44
C TRP A 120 8.99 -12.01 8.11
N GLY A 121 9.41 -13.16 8.62
CA GLY A 121 8.50 -14.10 9.25
C GLY A 121 9.21 -15.32 9.81
N TYR A 122 8.41 -16.27 10.31
CA TYR A 122 8.93 -17.54 10.80
C TYR A 122 9.03 -18.57 9.69
N PHE A 123 10.18 -19.22 9.59
CA PHE A 123 10.49 -20.27 8.61
C PHE A 123 10.91 -21.55 9.34
N ILE A 124 10.74 -22.69 8.67
CA ILE A 124 11.06 -24.01 9.21
C ILE A 124 12.26 -24.56 8.44
N LYS A 125 13.35 -24.90 9.15
CA LYS A 125 14.51 -25.58 8.57
C LYS A 125 14.16 -27.03 8.23
N LYS A 126 14.95 -27.66 7.35
CA LYS A 126 14.83 -29.11 7.05
C LYS A 126 14.92 -29.98 8.31
N SER A 127 15.58 -29.51 9.37
CA SER A 127 15.68 -30.19 10.68
C SER A 127 14.44 -30.03 11.58
N GLY A 128 13.41 -29.28 11.15
CA GLY A 128 12.23 -28.97 11.95
C GLY A 128 12.36 -27.75 12.88
N ALA A 129 13.56 -27.18 13.02
CA ALA A 129 13.77 -25.98 13.83
C ALA A 129 13.13 -24.73 13.19
N VAL A 130 12.42 -23.94 14.01
CA VAL A 130 11.83 -22.65 13.62
C VAL A 130 12.85 -21.53 13.77
N TYR A 131 12.90 -20.62 12.81
CA TYR A 131 13.74 -19.41 12.88
C TYR A 131 13.02 -18.21 12.28
N ALA A 132 13.34 -17.01 12.77
CA ALA A 132 12.95 -15.77 12.13
C ALA A 132 13.88 -15.51 10.93
N GLY A 133 13.31 -15.24 9.78
CA GLY A 133 14.06 -15.02 8.55
C GLY A 133 13.45 -13.92 7.68
N ARG A 134 14.21 -13.58 6.65
CA ARG A 134 13.86 -12.61 5.62
C ARG A 134 13.73 -13.32 4.28
N GLN A 135 12.71 -12.96 3.51
CA GLN A 135 12.49 -13.43 2.15
C GLN A 135 12.27 -12.23 1.23
N LEU A 136 12.95 -12.19 0.09
CA LEU A 136 12.65 -11.25 -0.98
C LEU A 136 11.34 -11.64 -1.65
N LEU A 137 10.42 -10.68 -1.77
CA LEU A 137 9.16 -10.87 -2.49
C LEU A 137 9.29 -10.50 -3.96
N ASP A 138 10.20 -9.58 -4.28
CA ASP A 138 10.49 -9.14 -5.64
C ASP A 138 11.99 -8.89 -5.83
N THR A 139 12.39 -8.70 -7.08
CA THR A 139 13.78 -8.44 -7.47
C THR A 139 14.22 -7.08 -6.95
N PRO A 140 15.36 -6.98 -6.22
CA PRO A 140 15.92 -5.69 -5.82
C PRO A 140 16.11 -4.74 -7.00
N ARG A 141 15.90 -3.44 -6.76
CA ARG A 141 16.07 -2.41 -7.78
C ARG A 141 17.00 -1.31 -7.27
N SER A 142 17.94 -0.86 -8.11
CA SER A 142 18.73 0.32 -7.78
C SER A 142 17.85 1.58 -7.77
N LEU A 143 18.09 2.47 -6.81
CA LEU A 143 17.46 3.77 -6.76
C LEU A 143 17.85 4.54 -8.05
N PRO A 144 16.85 5.07 -8.80
CA PRO A 144 17.12 5.75 -10.06
C PRO A 144 17.97 6.99 -9.79
N CYS A 145 19.12 7.12 -10.47
CA CYS A 145 19.90 8.34 -10.44
C CYS A 145 19.12 9.46 -11.16
N VAL A 146 19.01 10.62 -10.51
CA VAL A 146 18.36 11.82 -11.07
C VAL A 146 19.39 12.66 -11.80
#